data_AF-A0A4Z1CTI2-F1
#
_entry.id   AF-A0A4Z1CTI2-F1
#
_cell.length_a   1.000
_cell.length_b   1.000
_cell.length_c   1.000
_cell.angle_alpha   90.00
_cell.angle_beta   90.00
_cell.angle_gamma   90.00
#
_symmetry.space_group_name_H-M   'P 1'
#
loop_
_entity.id
_entity.type
_entity.pdbx_description
1 polymer ?
#
loop_
_entity_poly.entity_id
_entity_poly.type
_entity_poly.pdbx_seq_one_letter_code
_entity_poly.pdbx_strand_id
1 'polypeptide(L)'
;MKFQIHTATGHDGTAAPAPLDAHEAAREFTAALAELLQVEPARVVHDEWRTPPYTWTNVTVMLPKVGTAVFSVDSRKSGADALRLYLDDKPVPFQWEPGTSAGRTLAQAVAVHRSEAAARQG
;
A
#
# COMPACT_ATOMS: atom_id res chain seq x y z
N MET A 1 7.79 -11.93 17.91
CA MET A 1 7.75 -10.45 17.90
C MET A 1 6.99 -9.99 19.13
N LYS A 2 7.57 -9.12 19.96
CA LYS A 2 6.98 -8.69 21.25
C LYS A 2 6.15 -7.42 20.99
N PHE A 3 4.83 -7.51 21.09
CA PHE A 3 3.94 -6.35 21.00
C PHE A 3 4.08 -5.52 22.28
N GLN A 4 4.65 -4.32 22.18
CA GLN A 4 4.60 -3.35 23.27
C GLN A 4 3.31 -2.56 23.16
N ILE A 5 2.42 -2.74 24.13
CA ILE A 5 1.21 -1.93 24.30
C ILE A 5 1.66 -0.61 24.93
N HIS A 6 1.66 0.45 24.14
CA HIS A 6 1.78 1.81 24.66
C HIS A 6 0.38 2.31 24.99
N THR A 7 0.10 2.49 26.28
CA THR A 7 -1.07 3.22 26.77
C THR A 7 -1.06 4.64 26.20
N ALA A 8 -1.97 4.92 25.28
CA ALA A 8 -2.17 6.25 24.73
C ALA A 8 -2.96 7.10 25.75
N THR A 9 -2.36 8.19 26.21
CA THR A 9 -3.03 9.26 26.94
C THR A 9 -3.98 9.96 25.96
N GLY A 10 -5.28 9.97 26.28
CA GLY A 10 -6.32 10.47 25.38
C GLY A 10 -6.17 11.96 25.04
N HIS A 11 -6.29 12.28 23.75
CA HIS A 11 -6.62 13.59 23.24
C HIS A 11 -7.94 13.49 22.48
N ASP A 12 -8.92 14.34 22.82
CA ASP A 12 -10.22 14.48 22.14
C ASP A 12 -10.03 15.09 20.74
N GLY A 13 -9.38 14.36 19.83
CA GLY A 13 -9.17 14.76 18.45
C GLY A 13 -9.86 13.82 17.48
N THR A 14 -10.45 14.35 16.41
CA THR A 14 -10.83 13.55 15.24
C THR A 14 -9.56 13.27 14.43
N ALA A 15 -9.36 12.02 14.00
CA ALA A 15 -8.24 11.70 13.12
C ALA A 15 -8.37 12.43 11.78
N ALA A 16 -7.27 12.98 11.26
CA ALA A 16 -7.23 13.60 9.95
C ALA A 16 -7.65 12.59 8.87
N PRO A 17 -8.42 13.02 7.86
CA PRO A 17 -8.78 12.16 6.74
C PRO A 17 -7.51 11.73 5.99
N ALA A 18 -7.53 10.52 5.45
CA ALA A 18 -6.45 10.06 4.58
C ALA A 18 -6.39 10.93 3.31
N PRO A 19 -5.19 11.15 2.75
CA PRO A 19 -5.00 11.99 1.55
C PRO A 19 -5.60 11.37 0.28
N LEU A 20 -6.12 10.14 0.36
CA LEU A 20 -6.87 9.45 -0.68
C LEU A 20 -7.79 8.39 -0.06
N ASP A 21 -8.78 7.93 -0.81
CA ASP A 21 -9.62 6.80 -0.43
C ASP A 21 -8.82 5.49 -0.57
N ALA A 22 -8.44 4.92 0.58
CA ALA A 22 -7.64 3.70 0.62
C ALA A 22 -8.41 2.46 0.14
N HIS A 23 -9.74 2.46 0.21
CA HIS A 23 -10.57 1.36 -0.29
C HIS A 23 -10.65 1.38 -1.81
N GLU A 24 -10.83 2.58 -2.40
CA GLU A 24 -10.79 2.75 -3.85
C GLU A 24 -9.42 2.37 -4.40
N ALA A 25 -8.34 2.92 -3.81
CA ALA A 25 -6.98 2.59 -4.21
C ALA A 25 -6.68 1.09 -4.09
N ALA A 26 -7.16 0.42 -3.04
CA ALA A 26 -6.99 -1.02 -2.87
C ALA A 26 -7.70 -1.82 -3.95
N ARG A 27 -8.93 -1.46 -4.30
CA ARG A 27 -9.70 -2.12 -5.35
C ARG A 27 -8.98 -2.00 -6.69
N GLU A 28 -8.56 -0.79 -7.05
CA GLU A 28 -7.83 -0.52 -8.27
C GLU A 28 -6.48 -1.25 -8.30
N PHE A 29 -5.73 -1.20 -7.20
CA PHE A 29 -4.44 -1.88 -7.06
C PHE A 29 -4.57 -3.38 -7.26
N THR A 30 -5.53 -4.00 -6.58
CA THR A 30 -5.81 -5.44 -6.65
C THR A 30 -6.18 -5.86 -8.08
N ALA A 31 -7.09 -5.13 -8.73
CA ALA A 31 -7.52 -5.42 -10.09
C ALA A 31 -6.38 -5.24 -11.10
N ALA A 32 -5.61 -4.14 -10.98
CA ALA A 32 -4.50 -3.87 -11.87
C ALA A 32 -3.34 -4.86 -11.68
N LEU A 33 -3.07 -5.33 -10.46
CA LEU A 33 -2.10 -6.39 -10.22
C LEU A 33 -2.52 -7.70 -10.92
N ALA A 34 -3.80 -8.06 -10.83
CA ALA A 34 -4.31 -9.27 -11.47
C ALA A 34 -4.18 -9.19 -13.00
N GLU A 35 -4.53 -8.04 -13.58
CA GLU A 35 -4.38 -7.74 -15.00
C GLU A 35 -2.91 -7.79 -15.44
N LEU A 36 -2.03 -7.05 -14.78
CA LEU A 36 -0.65 -6.86 -15.23
C LEU A 36 0.22 -8.11 -15.03
N LEU A 37 -0.02 -8.85 -13.96
CA LEU A 37 0.78 -10.03 -13.60
C LEU A 37 0.09 -11.34 -13.98
N GLN A 38 -1.11 -11.28 -14.56
CA GLN A 38 -1.91 -12.43 -14.97
C GLN A 38 -2.08 -13.44 -13.82
N VAL A 39 -2.36 -12.93 -12.62
CA VAL A 39 -2.48 -13.73 -11.39
C VAL A 39 -3.58 -13.22 -10.48
N GLU A 40 -4.50 -14.10 -10.11
CA GLU A 40 -5.53 -13.76 -9.14
C GLU A 40 -4.95 -13.66 -7.71
N PRO A 41 -5.23 -12.58 -6.96
CA PRO A 41 -4.86 -12.47 -5.56
C PRO A 41 -5.47 -13.59 -4.71
N ALA A 42 -4.65 -14.25 -3.91
CA ALA A 42 -5.13 -15.25 -2.96
C ALA A 42 -5.83 -14.62 -1.75
N ARG A 43 -5.44 -13.41 -1.39
CA ARG A 43 -5.97 -12.68 -0.24
C ARG A 43 -5.70 -11.18 -0.36
N VAL A 44 -6.65 -10.38 0.09
CA VAL A 44 -6.50 -8.94 0.31
C VAL A 44 -6.84 -8.63 1.77
N VAL A 45 -5.99 -7.89 2.47
CA VAL A 45 -6.17 -7.48 3.87
C VAL A 45 -6.07 -5.97 3.96
N HIS A 46 -7.04 -5.36 4.64
CA HIS A 46 -7.06 -3.93 4.95
C HIS A 46 -6.89 -3.76 6.45
N ASP A 47 -5.74 -3.23 6.85
CA ASP A 47 -5.42 -2.95 8.25
C ASP A 47 -5.37 -1.44 8.44
N GLU A 48 -6.19 -0.92 9.35
CA GLU A 48 -6.25 0.51 9.65
C GLU A 48 -5.93 0.74 11.12
N TRP A 49 -5.01 1.67 11.35
CA TRP A 49 -4.66 2.15 12.68
C TRP A 49 -5.04 3.63 12.80
N ARG A 50 -5.94 3.93 13.75
CA ARG A 50 -6.41 5.27 14.04
C ARG A 50 -5.88 5.70 15.41
N THR A 51 -5.15 6.81 15.45
CA THR A 51 -4.83 7.49 16.70
C THR A 51 -4.90 9.00 16.47
N PRO A 52 -5.76 9.74 17.15
CA PRO A 52 -5.82 11.19 16.95
C PRO A 52 -4.45 11.85 17.09
N PRO A 53 -4.07 12.78 16.18
CA PRO A 53 -4.83 13.31 15.04
C PRO A 53 -4.60 12.59 13.69
N TYR A 54 -4.14 11.34 13.64
CA TYR A 54 -3.71 10.66 12.41
C TYR A 54 -4.29 9.24 12.20
N THR A 55 -4.31 8.85 10.93
CA THR A 55 -4.69 7.50 10.48
C THR A 55 -3.57 6.93 9.63
N TRP A 56 -3.29 5.64 9.81
CA TRP A 56 -2.40 4.87 8.96
C TRP A 56 -3.17 3.68 8.41
N THR A 57 -3.18 3.51 7.08
CA THR A 57 -3.82 2.36 6.44
C THR A 57 -2.78 1.52 5.73
N ASN A 58 -2.78 0.21 5.93
CA ASN A 58 -2.01 -0.76 5.16
C ASN A 58 -2.98 -1.64 4.37
N VAL A 59 -2.66 -1.86 3.10
CA VAL A 59 -3.36 -2.80 2.24
C VAL A 59 -2.37 -3.83 1.76
N THR A 60 -2.60 -5.08 2.15
CA THR A 60 -1.74 -6.22 1.82
C THR A 60 -2.45 -7.11 0.80
N VAL A 61 -1.84 -7.31 -0.36
CA VAL A 61 -2.30 -8.19 -1.43
C VAL A 61 -1.32 -9.36 -1.56
N MET A 62 -1.81 -10.56 -1.30
CA MET A 62 -1.04 -11.80 -1.43
C MET A 62 -1.24 -12.37 -2.83
N LEU A 63 -0.17 -12.41 -3.63
CA LEU A 63 -0.19 -12.86 -5.02
C LEU A 63 0.56 -14.20 -5.13
N PRO A 64 -0.12 -15.30 -5.50
CA PRO A 64 0.53 -16.58 -5.71
C PRO A 64 1.75 -16.48 -6.64
N LYS A 65 2.88 -17.09 -6.24
CA LYS A 65 4.15 -17.15 -7.02
C LYS A 65 4.84 -15.80 -7.28
N VAL A 66 4.17 -14.67 -7.10
CA VAL A 66 4.75 -13.33 -7.21
C VAL A 66 5.34 -12.88 -5.89
N GLY A 67 4.56 -12.99 -4.80
CA GLY A 67 4.94 -12.49 -3.49
C GLY A 67 3.82 -11.71 -2.79
N THR A 68 4.18 -10.98 -1.74
CA THR A 68 3.26 -10.12 -0.99
C THR A 68 3.50 -8.66 -1.35
N ALA A 69 2.50 -8.01 -1.94
CA ALA A 69 2.55 -6.58 -2.24
C ALA A 69 1.79 -5.80 -1.16
N VAL A 70 2.41 -4.77 -0.60
CA VAL A 70 1.81 -3.94 0.45
C VAL A 70 1.93 -2.49 0.06
N PHE A 71 0.83 -1.75 0.12
CA PHE A 71 0.91 -0.29 0.16
C PHE A 71 0.40 0.27 1.48
N SER A 72 0.96 1.41 1.87
CA SER A 72 0.60 2.14 3.08
C SER A 72 0.18 3.56 2.75
N VAL A 73 -0.81 4.09 3.47
CA VAL A 73 -1.25 5.48 3.41
C VAL A 73 -1.03 6.13 4.78
N ASP A 74 -0.27 7.22 4.83
CA ASP A 74 -0.02 8.01 6.05
C ASP A 74 -0.76 9.35 5.98
N SER A 75 -1.77 9.55 6.85
CA SER A 75 -2.58 10.77 6.85
C SER A 75 -1.82 12.03 7.28
N ARG A 76 -0.59 11.89 7.82
CA ARG A 76 0.25 13.03 8.24
C ARG A 76 0.99 13.67 7.07
N LYS A 77 0.94 13.04 5.90
CA LYS A 77 1.70 13.42 4.71
C LYS A 77 0.77 13.75 3.55
N SER A 78 1.33 14.38 2.53
CA SER A 78 0.61 14.81 1.33
C SER A 78 1.27 14.29 0.06
N GLY A 79 0.49 14.17 -1.01
CA GLY A 79 1.01 13.75 -2.33
C GLY A 79 1.72 12.41 -2.29
N ALA A 80 2.78 12.27 -3.10
CA ALA A 80 3.56 11.03 -3.22
C ALA A 80 4.11 10.52 -1.86
N ASP A 81 4.48 11.42 -0.95
CA ASP A 81 5.08 11.05 0.33
C ASP A 81 4.12 10.31 1.26
N ALA A 82 2.81 10.48 1.06
CA ALA A 82 1.78 9.79 1.82
C ALA A 82 1.71 8.30 1.53
N LEU A 83 2.23 7.87 0.38
CA LEU A 83 2.19 6.49 -0.05
C LEU A 83 3.54 5.80 0.15
N ARG A 84 3.50 4.54 0.59
CA ARG A 84 4.65 3.64 0.55
C ARG A 84 4.24 2.35 -0.13
N LEU A 85 5.16 1.72 -0.86
CA LEU A 85 4.93 0.46 -1.56
C LEU A 85 6.06 -0.50 -1.23
N TYR A 86 5.69 -1.75 -0.97
CA TYR A 86 6.59 -2.84 -0.68
C TYR A 86 6.20 -4.08 -1.47
N LEU A 87 7.19 -4.88 -1.83
CA LEU A 87 7.03 -6.21 -2.39
C LEU A 87 7.99 -7.15 -1.64
N ASP A 88 7.46 -8.19 -1.01
CA ASP A 88 8.22 -9.13 -0.18
C ASP A 88 9.11 -8.42 0.85
N ASP A 89 8.50 -7.49 1.60
CA ASP A 89 9.13 -6.62 2.60
C ASP A 89 10.25 -5.70 2.09
N LYS A 90 10.43 -5.59 0.77
CA LYS A 90 11.40 -4.68 0.15
C LYS A 90 10.69 -3.46 -0.42
N PRO A 91 11.22 -2.23 -0.20
CA PRO A 91 10.61 -1.03 -0.75
C PRO A 91 10.65 -1.06 -2.28
N VAL A 92 9.53 -0.68 -2.91
CA VAL A 92 9.41 -0.54 -4.35
C VAL A 92 9.32 0.96 -4.67
N PRO A 93 10.25 1.51 -5.45
CA PRO A 93 10.17 2.90 -5.88
C PRO A 93 9.01 3.09 -6.85
N PHE A 94 8.30 4.21 -6.71
CA PHE A 94 7.26 4.64 -7.64
C PHE A 94 7.09 6.16 -7.56
N GLN A 95 6.44 6.74 -8.56
CA GLN A 95 6.02 8.14 -8.55
C GLN A 95 4.50 8.18 -8.73
N TRP A 96 3.81 8.87 -7.84
CA TRP A 96 2.37 9.09 -7.92
C TRP A 96 2.07 10.59 -7.84
N GLU A 97 1.28 11.07 -8.79
CA GLU A 97 0.81 12.45 -8.84
C GLU A 97 -0.66 12.52 -8.41
N PRO A 98 -1.03 13.45 -7.51
CA PRO A 98 -2.42 13.66 -7.12
C PRO A 98 -3.34 13.88 -8.34
N GLY A 99 -4.53 13.27 -8.32
CA GLY A 99 -5.48 13.29 -9.44
C GLY A 99 -5.30 12.14 -10.45
N THR A 100 -4.32 11.26 -10.24
CA THR A 100 -4.18 10.00 -10.98
C THR A 100 -4.57 8.80 -10.10
N SER A 101 -4.94 7.67 -10.73
CA SER A 101 -5.28 6.42 -10.03
C SER A 101 -4.09 5.90 -9.22
N ALA A 102 -4.13 6.10 -7.90
CA ALA A 102 -3.10 5.62 -6.99
C ALA A 102 -2.94 4.10 -7.08
N GLY A 103 -4.05 3.36 -7.12
CA GLY A 103 -4.02 1.91 -7.19
C GLY A 103 -3.33 1.39 -8.45
N ARG A 104 -3.66 1.95 -9.62
CA ARG A 104 -3.02 1.52 -10.88
C ARG A 104 -1.54 1.90 -10.94
N THR A 105 -1.17 3.08 -10.46
CA THR A 105 0.25 3.50 -10.36
C THR A 105 1.07 2.55 -9.47
N LEU A 106 0.54 2.20 -8.30
CA LEU A 106 1.20 1.26 -7.39
C LEU A 106 1.37 -0.13 -8.04
N ALA A 107 0.34 -0.63 -8.73
CA ALA A 107 0.38 -1.94 -9.41
C ALA A 107 1.41 -1.96 -10.55
N GLN A 108 1.51 -0.88 -11.32
CA GLN A 108 2.52 -0.73 -12.37
C GLN A 108 3.94 -0.79 -11.80
N ALA A 109 4.19 -0.12 -10.67
CA ALA A 109 5.49 -0.15 -10.02
C ALA A 109 5.89 -1.57 -9.58
N VAL A 110 4.95 -2.36 -9.04
CA VAL A 110 5.19 -3.79 -8.73
C VAL A 110 5.54 -4.57 -10.00
N ALA A 111 4.79 -4.38 -11.09
CA ALA A 111 5.01 -5.11 -12.33
C ALA A 111 6.37 -4.77 -12.99
N VAL A 112 6.76 -3.51 -12.98
CA VAL A 112 8.09 -3.06 -13.43
C VAL A 112 9.18 -3.69 -12.57
N HIS A 113 9.06 -3.61 -11.25
CA HIS A 113 10.04 -4.16 -10.32
C HIS A 113 10.24 -5.67 -10.51
N ARG A 114 9.17 -6.43 -10.73
CA ARG A 114 9.24 -7.88 -11.03
C ARG A 114 9.93 -8.17 -12.35
N SER A 115 9.62 -7.40 -13.39
CA SER A 115 10.22 -7.56 -14.72
C SER A 115 11.73 -7.31 -14.68
N GLU A 116 12.17 -6.27 -13.99
CA GLU A 116 13.61 -5.99 -13.81
C GLU A 116 14.31 -7.06 -12.98
N ALA A 117 13.68 -7.56 -11.92
CA ALA A 117 14.24 -8.62 -11.10
C ALA A 117 14.42 -9.93 -11.88
N ALA A 118 13.50 -10.24 -12.80
CA ALA A 118 13.62 -11.39 -13.70
C ALA A 118 14.76 -11.21 -14.71
N ALA A 119 14.89 -10.02 -15.31
CA ALA A 119 15.95 -9.73 -16.28
C ALA A 119 17.38 -9.80 -15.70
N ARG A 120 17.55 -9.59 -14.39
CA ARG A 120 18.86 -9.71 -13.71
C ARG A 120 19.25 -11.16 -13.37
N GLN A 121 18.31 -12.10 -13.49
CA GLN A 121 18.50 -13.51 -13.11
C GLN A 121 18.63 -14.46 -14.32
N GLY A 122 18.37 -13.99 -15.54
CA GLY A 122 18.54 -14.72 -16.79
C GLY A 122 19.80 -14.30 -17.52
#